data_AF-A0A8G2I230-F1
#
_entry.id   AF-A0A8G2I230-F1
#
_cell.length_a   1.000
_cell.length_b   1.000
_cell.length_c   1.000
_cell.angle_alpha   90.00
_cell.angle_beta   90.00
_cell.angle_gamma   90.00
#
_symmetry.space_group_name_H-M   'P 1'
#
loop_
_entity.id
_entity.type
_entity.pdbx_description
1 polymer ?
#
loop_
_entity_poly.entity_id
_entity_poly.type
_entity_poly.pdbx_seq_one_letter_code
_entity_poly.pdbx_strand_id
1 'polypeptide(L)'
;MINNQLHQDIATNISEAAYLLWLLSRNNIGFTDLKVLHNRFIEKYGFEQLVNVKDLLSDITGFGTSIYNEVKGDKNNIVMLKQKFLHALRNNDEIVINEKDVESLINDNEINNYHAPMSADVYAEIYLGRFYNQYNELIVISPLTVSLNVGATFGRFHHLIDTETLAKLEHEKGQYFQKSMHDDNVEFVFYK
;
A
#
# COMPACT_ATOMS: atom_id res chain seq x y z
N MET A 1 33.22 -11.91 5.00
CA MET A 1 32.08 -11.00 4.80
C MET A 1 31.24 -11.60 3.68
N ILE A 2 30.03 -12.08 3.97
CA ILE A 2 29.16 -12.64 2.94
C ILE A 2 28.50 -11.45 2.26
N ASN A 3 28.72 -11.28 0.96
CA ASN A 3 28.13 -10.19 0.20
C ASN A 3 26.76 -10.66 -0.31
N ASN A 4 25.71 -10.41 0.49
CA ASN A 4 24.32 -10.71 0.11
C ASN A 4 23.79 -9.58 -0.78
N GLN A 5 24.29 -9.53 -2.02
CA GLN A 5 23.79 -8.60 -3.03
C GLN A 5 22.85 -9.34 -3.99
N LEU A 6 21.66 -8.80 -4.17
CA LEU A 6 20.68 -9.28 -5.13
C LEU A 6 20.81 -8.49 -6.43
N HIS A 7 20.44 -9.10 -7.56
CA HIS A 7 20.38 -8.40 -8.83
C HIS A 7 19.31 -7.31 -8.80
N GLN A 8 19.56 -6.17 -9.45
CA GLN A 8 18.66 -5.02 -9.41
C GLN A 8 17.25 -5.35 -9.95
N ASP A 9 17.16 -6.29 -10.89
CA ASP A 9 15.88 -6.71 -11.49
C ASP A 9 14.91 -7.28 -10.44
N ILE A 10 15.41 -7.91 -9.37
CA ILE A 10 14.57 -8.40 -8.27
C ILE A 10 13.87 -7.21 -7.59
N ALA A 11 14.57 -6.10 -7.38
CA ALA A 11 13.98 -4.90 -6.79
C ALA A 11 12.93 -4.29 -7.72
N THR A 12 13.18 -4.26 -9.03
CA THR A 12 12.21 -3.81 -10.04
C THR A 12 10.95 -4.68 -10.01
N ASN A 13 11.09 -6.00 -10.04
CA ASN A 13 9.98 -6.95 -10.03
C ASN A 13 9.12 -6.81 -8.76
N ILE A 14 9.75 -6.63 -7.59
CA ILE A 14 9.04 -6.39 -6.32
C ILE A 14 8.28 -5.07 -6.37
N SER A 15 8.88 -4.02 -6.92
CA SER A 15 8.23 -2.71 -7.07
C SER A 15 7.01 -2.77 -7.99
N GLU A 16 7.11 -3.46 -9.12
CA GLU A 16 5.99 -3.66 -10.05
C GLU A 16 4.87 -4.48 -9.41
N ALA A 17 5.22 -5.53 -8.67
CA ALA A 17 4.24 -6.33 -7.93
C ALA A 17 3.56 -5.52 -6.82
N ALA A 18 4.28 -4.63 -6.12
CA ALA A 18 3.69 -3.72 -5.13
C ALA A 18 2.69 -2.74 -5.77
N TYR A 19 3.01 -2.21 -6.94
CA TYR A 19 2.10 -1.36 -7.71
C TYR A 19 0.85 -2.14 -8.15
N LEU A 20 1.01 -3.38 -8.61
CA LEU A 20 -0.11 -4.25 -8.92
C LEU A 20 -0.99 -4.53 -7.70
N LEU A 21 -0.40 -4.77 -6.53
CA LEU A 21 -1.16 -4.93 -5.27
C LEU A 21 -1.98 -3.68 -4.93
N TRP A 22 -1.47 -2.49 -5.25
CA TRP A 22 -2.21 -1.25 -5.10
C TRP A 22 -3.38 -1.16 -6.10
N LEU A 23 -3.18 -1.48 -7.37
CA LEU A 23 -4.26 -1.54 -8.37
C LEU A 23 -5.34 -2.57 -8.01
N LEU A 24 -4.94 -3.68 -7.39
CA LEU A 24 -5.82 -4.73 -6.88
C LEU A 24 -6.42 -4.40 -5.51
N SER A 25 -6.00 -3.30 -4.89
CA SER A 25 -6.59 -2.83 -3.64
C SER A 25 -7.96 -2.19 -3.90
N ARG A 26 -8.69 -1.90 -2.83
CA ARG A 26 -9.99 -1.25 -2.97
C ARG A 26 -9.79 0.14 -3.60
N ASN A 27 -10.73 0.51 -4.45
CA ASN A 27 -10.77 1.81 -5.12
C ASN A 27 -11.25 2.89 -4.13
N ASN A 28 -10.49 3.11 -3.06
CA ASN A 28 -10.81 4.07 -2.01
C ASN A 28 -9.55 4.80 -1.54
N ILE A 29 -9.73 6.07 -1.21
CA ILE A 29 -8.66 6.87 -0.61
C ILE A 29 -8.68 6.65 0.91
N GLY A 30 -7.51 6.44 1.50
CA GLY A 30 -7.33 6.31 2.94
C GLY A 30 -8.05 5.12 3.59
N PHE A 31 -8.10 5.13 4.92
CA PHE A 31 -8.80 4.11 5.70
C PHE A 31 -10.31 4.40 5.75
N THR A 32 -11.14 3.38 5.54
CA THR A 32 -12.61 3.53 5.51
C THR A 32 -13.16 4.16 6.79
N ASP A 33 -12.58 3.82 7.95
CA ASP A 33 -13.00 4.39 9.24
C ASP A 33 -12.71 5.90 9.33
N LEU A 34 -11.61 6.35 8.72
CA LEU A 34 -11.26 7.77 8.67
C LEU A 34 -12.23 8.57 7.78
N LYS A 35 -12.83 7.95 6.77
CA LYS A 35 -13.87 8.59 5.94
C LYS A 35 -15.14 8.88 6.75
N VAL A 36 -15.57 7.93 7.58
CA VAL A 36 -16.71 8.14 8.49
C VAL A 36 -16.39 9.24 9.50
N LEU A 37 -15.18 9.21 10.08
CA LEU A 37 -14.72 10.26 10.98
C LEU A 37 -14.71 11.62 10.28
N HIS A 38 -14.20 11.70 9.05
CA HIS A 38 -14.14 12.93 8.26
C HIS A 38 -15.53 13.53 8.05
N ASN A 39 -16.51 12.72 7.63
CA ASN A 39 -17.88 13.18 7.43
C ASN A 39 -18.50 13.72 8.74
N ARG A 40 -18.35 12.98 9.84
CA ARG A 40 -18.83 13.41 11.17
C ARG A 40 -18.12 14.68 11.65
N PHE A 41 -16.82 14.80 11.36
CA PHE A 41 -16.03 15.98 11.69
C PHE A 41 -16.60 17.22 10.99
N ILE A 42 -16.84 17.14 9.69
CA ILE A 42 -17.44 18.24 8.91
C ILE A 42 -18.84 18.57 9.43
N GLU A 43 -19.68 17.56 9.70
CA GLU A 43 -21.03 17.79 10.22
C GLU A 43 -21.04 18.54 11.56
N LYS A 44 -20.08 18.25 12.45
CA LYS A 44 -20.03 18.85 13.80
C LYS A 44 -19.29 20.18 13.85
N TYR A 45 -18.16 20.30 13.15
CA TYR A 45 -17.23 21.43 13.27
C TYR A 45 -17.15 22.30 12.01
N GLY A 46 -17.71 21.85 10.89
CA GLY A 46 -17.59 22.53 9.60
C GLY A 46 -16.18 22.43 9.00
N PHE A 47 -15.91 23.27 8.01
CA PHE A 47 -14.64 23.26 7.25
C PHE A 47 -13.60 24.26 7.77
N GLU A 48 -14.00 25.19 8.64
CA GLU A 48 -13.17 26.35 9.02
C GLU A 48 -12.59 26.26 10.43
N GLN A 49 -12.81 25.13 11.14
CA GLN A 49 -12.38 24.96 12.51
C GLN A 49 -11.21 23.99 12.63
N LEU A 50 -10.15 24.44 13.32
CA LEU A 50 -9.09 23.57 13.82
C LEU A 50 -9.47 23.09 15.21
N VAL A 51 -9.64 21.77 15.37
CA VAL A 51 -10.03 21.14 16.63
C VAL A 51 -8.83 20.43 17.23
N ASN A 52 -8.63 20.59 18.55
CA ASN A 52 -7.58 19.86 19.25
C ASN A 52 -7.85 18.36 19.19
N VAL A 53 -6.85 17.55 18.80
CA VAL A 53 -6.99 16.10 18.67
C VAL A 53 -7.45 15.44 19.99
N LYS A 54 -7.04 15.96 21.15
CA LYS A 54 -7.51 15.44 22.45
C LYS A 54 -9.00 15.67 22.66
N ASP A 55 -9.50 16.83 22.25
CA ASP A 55 -10.93 17.14 22.33
C ASP A 55 -11.73 16.34 21.31
N LEU A 56 -11.16 16.09 20.12
CA LEU A 56 -11.76 15.24 19.09
C LEU A 56 -11.94 13.79 19.57
N LEU A 57 -10.94 13.25 20.27
CA LEU A 57 -10.93 11.88 20.79
C LEU A 57 -11.65 11.72 22.15
N SER A 58 -12.07 12.82 22.77
CA SER A 58 -12.78 12.80 24.05
C SER A 58 -14.17 12.20 23.90
N ASP A 59 -14.55 11.29 24.80
CA ASP A 59 -15.92 10.74 24.88
C ASP A 59 -16.95 11.81 25.33
N ILE A 60 -16.48 12.89 25.97
CA ILE A 60 -17.34 13.93 26.55
C ILE A 60 -17.62 15.05 25.54
N THR A 61 -16.57 15.51 24.85
CA THR A 61 -16.63 16.69 23.98
C THR A 61 -16.52 16.35 22.50
N GLY A 62 -15.94 15.20 22.17
CA GLY A 62 -15.58 14.78 20.82
C GLY A 62 -16.45 13.66 20.25
N PHE A 63 -15.78 12.70 19.61
CA PHE A 63 -16.37 11.48 19.06
C PHE A 63 -16.00 10.21 19.83
N GLY A 64 -15.09 10.30 20.80
CA GLY A 64 -14.70 9.14 21.61
C GLY A 64 -14.13 7.98 20.79
N THR A 65 -14.35 6.75 21.26
CA THR A 65 -13.99 5.52 20.52
C THR A 65 -14.90 5.21 19.33
N SER A 66 -16.01 5.94 19.17
CA SER A 66 -16.96 5.75 18.04
C SER A 66 -16.41 6.12 16.67
N ILE A 67 -15.14 6.56 16.62
CA ILE A 67 -14.37 6.76 15.40
C ILE A 67 -14.01 5.45 14.69
N TYR A 68 -14.00 4.31 15.41
CA TYR A 68 -13.64 2.98 14.89
C TYR A 68 -14.86 2.10 14.62
N ASN A 69 -15.94 2.68 14.09
CA ASN A 69 -17.08 1.86 13.71
C ASN A 69 -16.73 1.05 12.47
N GLU A 70 -16.73 -0.29 12.58
CA GLU A 70 -16.56 -1.19 11.44
C GLU A 70 -17.62 -0.90 10.38
N VAL A 71 -17.24 -0.13 9.36
CA VAL A 71 -18.05 -0.03 8.16
C VAL A 71 -17.93 -1.37 7.45
N LYS A 72 -19.06 -1.95 7.01
CA LYS A 72 -19.03 -3.06 6.05
C LYS A 72 -18.32 -2.55 4.80
N GLY A 73 -17.03 -2.84 4.72
CA GLY A 73 -16.19 -2.38 3.63
C GLY A 73 -16.74 -2.91 2.32
N ASP A 74 -16.88 -2.02 1.34
CA ASP A 74 -17.26 -2.44 0.00
C ASP A 74 -16.19 -3.41 -0.50
N LYS A 75 -16.62 -4.59 -0.95
CA LYS A 75 -15.68 -5.62 -1.41
C LYS A 75 -15.09 -5.14 -2.72
N ASN A 76 -13.77 -5.33 -2.90
CA ASN A 76 -13.19 -5.08 -4.20
C ASN A 76 -13.86 -6.01 -5.24
N ASN A 77 -14.44 -5.44 -6.29
CA ASN A 77 -15.29 -6.15 -7.23
C ASN A 77 -14.70 -6.10 -8.65
N ILE A 78 -13.50 -6.63 -8.80
CA ILE A 78 -12.82 -6.70 -10.10
C ILE A 78 -13.40 -7.89 -10.88
N VAL A 79 -14.23 -7.59 -11.89
CA VAL A 79 -14.96 -8.60 -12.69
C VAL A 79 -14.00 -9.55 -13.40
N MET A 80 -12.90 -9.02 -13.96
CA MET A 80 -11.90 -9.81 -14.67
C MET A 80 -11.26 -10.89 -13.79
N LEU A 81 -10.96 -10.61 -12.51
CA LEU A 81 -10.40 -11.60 -11.59
C LEU A 81 -11.39 -12.75 -11.32
N LYS A 82 -12.69 -12.46 -11.23
CA LYS A 82 -13.72 -13.50 -11.05
C LYS A 82 -13.76 -14.43 -12.26
N GLN A 83 -13.65 -13.89 -13.47
CA GLN A 83 -13.63 -14.68 -14.70
C GLN A 83 -12.37 -15.56 -14.76
N LYS A 84 -11.19 -15.00 -14.46
CA LYS A 84 -9.94 -15.77 -14.40
C LYS A 84 -9.96 -16.84 -13.32
N PHE A 85 -10.53 -16.56 -12.15
CA PHE A 85 -10.69 -17.55 -11.09
C PHE A 85 -11.55 -18.74 -11.56
N LEU A 86 -12.69 -18.47 -12.21
CA LEU A 86 -13.53 -19.54 -12.74
C LEU A 86 -12.85 -20.34 -13.86
N HIS A 87 -12.04 -19.67 -14.70
CA HIS A 87 -11.25 -20.34 -15.74
C HIS A 87 -10.18 -21.25 -15.13
N ALA A 88 -9.39 -20.72 -14.19
CA ALA A 88 -8.36 -21.45 -13.46
C ALA A 88 -8.94 -22.67 -12.73
N LEU A 89 -10.08 -22.51 -12.05
CA LEU A 89 -10.76 -23.58 -11.34
C LEU A 89 -11.22 -24.72 -12.27
N ARG A 90 -11.68 -24.38 -13.48
CA ARG A 90 -12.15 -25.38 -14.46
C ARG A 90 -11.00 -26.15 -15.12
N ASN A 91 -9.87 -25.51 -15.33
CA ASN A 91 -8.74 -26.10 -16.05
C ASN A 91 -7.61 -26.61 -15.14
N ASN A 92 -7.72 -26.38 -13.82
CA ASN A 92 -6.66 -26.65 -12.85
C ASN A 92 -5.35 -25.91 -13.18
N ASP A 93 -5.51 -24.63 -13.52
CA ASP A 93 -4.42 -23.72 -13.91
C ASP A 93 -4.18 -22.62 -12.87
N GLU A 94 -3.03 -21.95 -12.97
CA GLU A 94 -2.71 -20.75 -12.20
C GLU A 94 -3.46 -19.52 -12.75
N ILE A 95 -3.76 -18.55 -11.87
CA ILE A 95 -4.29 -17.25 -12.30
C ILE A 95 -3.11 -16.37 -12.71
N VAL A 96 -2.99 -16.10 -14.00
CA VAL A 96 -1.97 -15.20 -14.55
C VAL A 96 -2.57 -13.81 -14.77
N ILE A 97 -1.93 -12.80 -14.21
CA ILE A 97 -2.17 -11.38 -14.53
C ILE A 97 -1.07 -10.95 -15.52
N ASN A 98 -1.47 -10.57 -16.72
CA ASN A 98 -0.59 -10.16 -17.82
C ASN A 98 -0.69 -8.64 -18.09
N GLU A 99 0.07 -8.11 -19.07
CA GLU A 99 0.07 -6.66 -19.32
C GLU A 99 -1.30 -6.09 -19.67
N LYS A 100 -2.12 -6.83 -20.43
CA LYS A 100 -3.49 -6.38 -20.77
C LYS A 100 -4.39 -6.28 -19.54
N ASP A 101 -4.19 -7.20 -18.59
CA ASP A 101 -4.90 -7.17 -17.32
C ASP A 101 -4.47 -5.94 -16.50
N VAL A 102 -3.17 -5.63 -16.48
CA VAL A 102 -2.63 -4.42 -15.81
C VAL A 102 -3.17 -3.15 -16.46
N GLU A 103 -3.19 -3.06 -17.80
CA GLU A 103 -3.78 -1.92 -18.52
C GLU A 103 -5.26 -1.74 -18.17
N SER A 104 -6.04 -2.83 -18.14
CA SER A 104 -7.44 -2.78 -17.70
C SER A 104 -7.56 -2.26 -16.28
N LEU A 105 -6.74 -2.77 -15.35
CA LEU A 105 -6.75 -2.34 -13.95
C LEU A 105 -6.42 -0.85 -13.82
N ILE A 106 -5.48 -0.31 -14.60
CA ILE A 106 -5.16 1.11 -14.61
C ILE A 106 -6.35 1.93 -15.12
N ASN A 107 -6.98 1.50 -16.22
CA ASN A 107 -8.10 2.22 -16.83
C ASN A 107 -9.38 2.18 -15.99
N ASP A 108 -9.61 1.08 -15.28
CA ASP A 108 -10.78 0.86 -14.42
C ASP A 108 -10.59 1.45 -13.00
N ASN A 109 -9.38 1.89 -12.64
CA ASN A 109 -9.10 2.50 -11.35
C ASN A 109 -9.65 3.93 -11.31
N GLU A 110 -10.50 4.22 -10.33
CA GLU A 110 -11.10 5.56 -10.15
C GLU A 110 -10.20 6.44 -9.27
N ILE A 111 -9.32 5.83 -8.47
CA ILE A 111 -8.35 6.53 -7.66
C ILE A 111 -7.13 6.86 -8.52
N ASN A 112 -6.85 8.16 -8.65
CA ASN A 112 -5.64 8.65 -9.29
C ASN A 112 -4.38 8.10 -8.59
N ASN A 113 -3.36 7.72 -9.36
CA ASN A 113 -2.04 7.30 -8.89
C ASN A 113 -1.40 8.24 -7.86
N TYR A 114 -1.76 9.54 -7.86
CA TYR A 114 -1.34 10.50 -6.84
C TYR A 114 -1.73 10.07 -5.40
N HIS A 115 -2.82 9.33 -5.24
CA HIS A 115 -3.28 8.81 -3.94
C HIS A 115 -2.72 7.43 -3.60
N ALA A 116 -1.83 6.87 -4.42
CA ALA A 116 -1.11 5.65 -4.06
C ALA A 116 -0.27 5.88 -2.79
N PRO A 117 -0.08 4.85 -1.94
CA PRO A 117 0.82 4.96 -0.81
C PRO A 117 2.20 5.43 -1.26
N MET A 118 2.74 6.46 -0.60
CA MET A 118 4.05 7.02 -0.94
C MET A 118 5.18 5.98 -0.82
N SER A 119 5.02 5.03 0.11
CA SER A 119 6.02 3.98 0.35
C SER A 119 5.39 2.76 1.00
N ALA A 120 6.07 1.63 0.86
CA ALA A 120 5.62 0.33 1.34
C ALA A 120 6.83 -0.57 1.65
N ASP A 121 6.84 -1.24 2.80
CA ASP A 121 7.71 -2.39 3.03
C ASP A 121 7.01 -3.64 2.50
N VAL A 122 7.59 -4.32 1.50
CA VAL A 122 7.08 -5.58 0.93
C VAL A 122 7.86 -6.75 1.49
N TYR A 123 7.14 -7.76 1.98
CA TYR A 123 7.73 -8.99 2.48
C TYR A 123 7.69 -10.05 1.38
N ALA A 124 8.84 -10.59 1.01
CA ALA A 124 8.93 -11.60 -0.02
C ALA A 124 9.97 -12.67 0.30
N GLU A 125 9.71 -13.87 -0.23
CA GLU A 125 10.64 -14.99 -0.24
C GLU A 125 11.18 -15.14 -1.67
N ILE A 126 12.48 -15.35 -1.80
CA ILE A 126 13.15 -15.52 -3.09
C ILE A 126 13.63 -16.97 -3.17
N TYR A 127 13.12 -17.68 -4.16
CA TYR A 127 13.48 -19.06 -4.46
C TYR A 127 14.37 -19.07 -5.72
N LEU A 128 15.62 -19.49 -5.55
CA LEU A 128 16.59 -19.57 -6.64
C LEU A 128 16.83 -21.02 -7.02
N GLY A 129 16.79 -21.33 -8.31
CA GLY A 129 16.96 -22.68 -8.85
C GLY A 129 15.64 -23.35 -9.27
N ARG A 130 15.74 -24.52 -9.90
CA ARG A 130 14.60 -25.24 -10.51
C ARG A 130 13.75 -26.00 -9.48
N PHE A 131 13.28 -25.31 -8.45
CA PHE A 131 12.53 -25.94 -7.35
C PHE A 131 11.02 -26.00 -7.59
N TYR A 132 10.46 -25.06 -8.36
CA TYR A 132 9.02 -24.97 -8.66
C TYR A 132 8.77 -24.73 -10.16
N ASN A 133 7.95 -25.59 -10.78
CA ASN A 133 7.29 -25.36 -12.07
C ASN A 133 8.13 -24.68 -13.18
N GLN A 134 9.38 -25.11 -13.38
CA GLN A 134 10.27 -24.64 -14.48
C GLN A 134 10.84 -23.21 -14.32
N TYR A 135 10.55 -22.50 -13.24
CA TYR A 135 11.16 -21.19 -12.99
C TYR A 135 12.62 -21.35 -12.51
N ASN A 136 13.52 -20.52 -13.03
CA ASN A 136 14.91 -20.45 -12.53
C ASN A 136 15.01 -19.53 -11.31
N GLU A 137 14.06 -18.61 -11.17
CA GLU A 137 13.91 -17.66 -10.07
C GLU A 137 12.41 -17.44 -9.85
N LEU A 138 11.98 -17.47 -8.59
CA LEU A 138 10.59 -17.22 -8.20
C LEU A 138 10.57 -16.32 -6.96
N ILE A 139 9.86 -15.19 -7.06
CA ILE A 139 9.62 -14.27 -5.94
C ILE A 139 8.19 -14.49 -5.45
N VAL A 140 8.04 -14.84 -4.18
CA VAL A 140 6.73 -15.08 -3.55
C VAL A 140 6.47 -13.99 -2.52
N ILE A 141 5.47 -13.15 -2.75
CA ILE A 141 5.06 -12.14 -1.77
C ILE A 141 4.31 -12.81 -0.61
N SER A 142 4.71 -12.45 0.61
CA SER A 142 4.11 -12.97 1.84
C SER A 142 2.63 -12.56 1.94
N PRO A 143 1.76 -13.40 2.55
CA PRO A 143 0.38 -12.99 2.88
C PRO A 143 0.33 -11.83 3.88
N LEU A 144 1.43 -11.57 4.61
CA LEU A 144 1.65 -10.32 5.36
C LEU A 144 2.13 -9.26 4.36
N THR A 145 1.23 -8.83 3.48
CA THR A 145 1.60 -8.23 2.18
C THR A 145 2.49 -6.99 2.31
N VAL A 146 2.06 -5.98 3.07
CA VAL A 146 2.70 -4.67 3.08
C VAL A 146 2.57 -3.94 4.42
N SER A 147 3.61 -3.21 4.83
CA SER A 147 3.52 -2.12 5.83
C SER A 147 3.61 -0.76 5.13
N LEU A 148 2.61 0.12 5.34
CA LEU A 148 2.44 1.41 4.64
C LEU A 148 3.37 2.54 5.15
N ASN A 149 4.56 2.20 5.62
CA ASN A 149 5.55 3.15 6.08
C ASN A 149 6.94 2.55 5.93
N VAL A 150 7.75 3.11 5.02
CA VAL A 150 9.10 2.64 4.77
C VAL A 150 9.94 2.65 6.05
N GLY A 151 10.54 1.51 6.36
CA GLY A 151 11.40 1.38 7.52
C GLY A 151 10.66 1.18 8.84
N ALA A 152 9.33 1.07 8.86
CA ALA A 152 8.60 0.66 10.07
C ALA A 152 9.03 -0.74 10.54
N THR A 153 9.32 -1.62 9.58
CA THR A 153 9.78 -2.99 9.85
C THR A 153 11.23 -3.02 10.36
N PHE A 154 12.10 -2.25 9.71
CA PHE A 154 13.53 -2.22 10.00
C PHE A 154 13.89 -1.33 11.19
N GLY A 155 13.04 -0.36 11.54
CA GLY A 155 13.30 0.62 12.61
C GLY A 155 13.59 -0.04 13.96
N ARG A 156 12.96 -1.18 14.28
CA ARG A 156 13.24 -1.94 15.52
C ARG A 156 14.66 -2.51 15.58
N PHE A 157 15.31 -2.67 14.44
CA PHE A 157 16.67 -3.19 14.31
C PHE A 157 17.70 -2.11 13.98
N HIS A 158 17.30 -0.83 13.99
CA HIS A 158 18.18 0.29 13.66
C HIS A 158 19.48 0.27 14.47
N HIS A 159 19.41 -0.12 15.74
CA HIS A 159 20.57 -0.25 16.63
C HIS A 159 21.57 -1.36 16.24
N LEU A 160 21.21 -2.26 15.33
CA LEU A 160 22.06 -3.35 14.82
C LEU A 160 22.77 -2.99 13.52
N ILE A 161 22.42 -1.87 12.90
CA ILE A 161 22.98 -1.40 11.63
C ILE A 161 24.09 -0.39 11.94
N ASP A 162 25.21 -0.47 11.22
CA ASP A 162 26.31 0.48 11.39
C ASP A 162 25.92 1.90 10.97
N THR A 163 26.58 2.90 11.56
CA THR A 163 26.23 4.32 11.39
C THR A 163 26.39 4.81 9.95
N GLU A 164 27.32 4.25 9.18
CA GLU A 164 27.55 4.64 7.79
C GLU A 164 26.40 4.16 6.89
N THR A 165 26.00 2.89 7.03
CA THR A 165 24.85 2.33 6.33
C THR A 165 23.56 3.06 6.70
N LEU A 166 23.36 3.38 7.99
CA LEU A 166 22.21 4.16 8.45
C LEU A 166 22.14 5.54 7.82
N ALA A 167 23.26 6.27 7.79
CA ALA A 167 23.32 7.59 7.18
C ALA A 167 22.96 7.54 5.69
N LYS A 168 23.41 6.50 4.98
CA LYS A 168 23.06 6.28 3.58
C LYS A 168 21.55 6.03 3.40
N LEU A 169 20.96 5.15 4.20
CA LEU A 169 19.53 4.84 4.15
C LEU A 169 18.66 6.07 4.44
N GLU A 170 19.03 6.87 5.45
CA GLU A 170 18.31 8.11 5.80
C GLU A 170 18.41 9.16 4.69
N HIS A 171 19.58 9.29 4.05
CA HIS A 171 19.77 10.19 2.92
C HIS A 171 18.93 9.76 1.70
N GLU A 172 18.94 8.48 1.34
CA GLU A 172 18.11 7.94 0.26
C GLU A 172 16.62 8.18 0.52
N LYS A 173 16.15 7.85 1.74
CA LYS A 173 14.78 8.11 2.19
C LYS A 173 14.41 9.58 2.04
N GLY A 174 15.27 10.50 2.48
CA GLY A 174 15.05 11.94 2.37
C GLY A 174 14.91 12.43 0.92
N GLN A 175 15.74 11.93 0.00
CA GLN A 175 15.64 12.29 -1.41
C GLN A 175 14.31 11.86 -2.05
N TYR A 176 13.83 10.65 -1.72
CA TYR A 176 12.53 10.18 -2.21
C TYR A 176 11.37 11.04 -1.68
N PHE A 177 11.34 11.33 -0.38
CA PHE A 177 10.29 12.18 0.21
C PHE A 177 10.30 13.60 -0.38
N GLN A 178 11.46 14.22 -0.57
CA GLN A 178 11.56 15.56 -1.16
C GLN A 178 11.06 15.61 -2.61
N LYS A 179 11.35 14.56 -3.40
CA LYS A 179 10.86 14.44 -4.78
C LYS A 179 9.33 14.29 -4.82
N SER A 180 8.75 13.52 -3.90
CA SER A 180 7.30 13.31 -3.82
C SER A 180 6.54 14.50 -3.24
N MET A 181 7.18 15.32 -2.39
CA MET A 181 6.54 16.50 -1.76
C MET A 181 6.66 17.78 -2.59
N HIS A 182 7.31 17.78 -3.74
CA HIS A 182 7.38 18.96 -4.63
C HIS A 182 6.05 19.28 -5.36
N ASP A 183 5.00 18.49 -5.14
CA ASP A 183 3.67 18.70 -5.70
C ASP A 183 2.76 19.34 -4.63
N ASP A 184 2.96 20.65 -4.41
CA ASP A 184 2.30 21.47 -3.36
C ASP A 184 0.79 21.70 -3.58
N ASN A 185 0.13 20.92 -4.44
CA ASN A 185 -1.30 21.03 -4.68
C ASN A 185 -2.06 20.38 -3.51
N VAL A 186 -2.45 21.19 -2.52
CA VAL A 186 -3.42 20.79 -1.51
C VAL A 186 -4.78 20.63 -2.18
N GLU A 187 -5.12 19.40 -2.58
CA GLU A 187 -6.43 19.07 -3.12
C GLU A 187 -7.40 18.69 -1.99
N PHE A 188 -8.56 19.33 -1.96
CA PHE A 188 -9.66 18.92 -1.08
C PHE A 188 -10.27 17.63 -1.62
N VAL A 189 -9.89 16.50 -1.03
CA VAL A 189 -10.47 15.20 -1.38
C VAL A 189 -11.86 15.08 -0.76
N PHE A 190 -12.89 15.20 -1.59
CA PHE A 190 -14.26 14.92 -1.20
C PHE A 190 -14.52 13.41 -1.28
N TYR A 191 -14.76 12.79 -0.14
CA TYR A 191 -15.15 11.39 -0.10
C TYR A 191 -16.66 11.26 -0.44
N LYS A 192 -17.00 10.90 -1.68
CA LYS A 192 -18.39 10.56 -2.09
C LYS A 192 -18.93 9.35 -1.34
#